data_AF-A0A6C0HBA7-F1
#
_entry.id   AF-A0A6C0HBA7-F1
#
_cell.length_a   1.000
_cell.length_b   1.000
_cell.length_c   1.000
_cell.angle_alpha   90.00
_cell.angle_beta   90.00
_cell.angle_gamma   90.00
#
_symmetry.space_group_name_H-M   'P 1'
#
loop_
_entity.id
_entity.type
_entity.pdbx_description
1 polymer ?
#
loop_
_entity_poly.entity_id
_entity_poly.type
_entity_poly.pdbx_seq_one_letter_code
_entity_poly.pdbx_strand_id
1 'polypeptide(L)'
;MNSMRLNKILGGVYLSWCLLGFYRGTQEYDFEIEMDTNVFDTKMARYNKDIEIYRKDKIKYKDIMLYEPTLPIKPTKFYITRMMYGLYGTSFYAIPFTGPVCAAKELYRIEINLRNIDNEKKTRFDNTVYSVW
;
A
#
# COMPACT_ATOMS: atom_id res chain seq x y z
N MET A 1 3.30 -23.01 39.02
CA MET A 1 3.82 -22.71 37.67
C MET A 1 4.32 -21.27 37.68
N ASN A 2 5.64 -21.05 37.57
CA ASN A 2 6.30 -19.77 37.93
C ASN A 2 5.84 -18.58 37.06
N SER A 3 5.46 -17.47 37.71
CA SER A 3 5.12 -16.18 37.07
C SER A 3 6.17 -15.71 36.06
N MET A 4 7.45 -16.01 36.32
CA MET A 4 8.56 -15.69 35.43
C MET A 4 8.52 -16.43 34.08
N ARG A 5 7.97 -17.65 34.03
CA ARG A 5 7.78 -18.38 32.75
C ARG A 5 6.61 -17.81 31.97
N LEU A 6 5.54 -17.41 32.65
CA LEU A 6 4.36 -16.81 32.03
C LEU A 6 4.70 -15.47 31.37
N ASN A 7 5.46 -14.59 32.05
CA ASN A 7 5.86 -13.29 31.49
C ASN A 7 6.74 -13.42 30.23
N LYS A 8 7.61 -14.43 30.17
CA LYS A 8 8.42 -14.70 28.98
C LYS A 8 7.57 -15.14 27.79
N ILE A 9 6.56 -15.99 28.03
CA ILE A 9 5.63 -16.45 27.00
C ILE A 9 4.81 -15.27 26.48
N LEU A 10 4.21 -14.47 27.37
CA LEU A 10 3.42 -13.30 26.99
C LEU A 10 4.25 -12.26 26.23
N GLY A 11 5.50 -12.02 26.66
CA GLY A 11 6.43 -11.14 25.95
C GLY A 11 6.74 -11.64 24.53
N GLY A 12 6.94 -12.95 24.37
CA GLY A 12 7.14 -13.57 23.05
C GLY A 12 5.93 -13.38 22.12
N VAL A 13 4.72 -13.64 22.62
CA VAL A 13 3.48 -13.46 21.86
C VAL A 13 3.31 -11.99 21.45
N TYR A 14 3.56 -11.05 22.36
CA TYR A 14 3.45 -9.63 22.05
C TYR A 14 4.47 -9.16 21.01
N LEU A 15 5.71 -9.65 21.08
CA LEU A 15 6.73 -9.35 20.06
C LEU A 15 6.32 -9.91 18.69
N SER A 16 5.82 -11.14 18.62
CA SER A 16 5.28 -11.71 17.37
C SER A 16 4.13 -10.89 16.82
N TRP A 17 3.25 -10.38 17.67
CA TRP A 17 2.15 -9.49 17.29
C TRP A 17 2.63 -8.17 16.69
N CYS A 18 3.66 -7.56 17.30
CA CYS A 18 4.27 -6.33 16.80
C CYS A 18 5.00 -6.53 15.45
N LEU A 19 5.68 -7.67 15.28
CA LEU A 19 6.34 -8.04 14.03
C LEU A 19 5.34 -8.31 12.91
N LEU A 20 4.18 -8.91 13.23
CA LEU A 20 3.08 -9.05 12.29
C LEU A 20 2.60 -7.66 11.83
N GLY A 21 2.41 -6.72 12.76
CA GLY A 21 2.10 -5.33 12.42
C GLY A 21 3.14 -4.67 11.51
N PHE A 22 4.43 -4.92 11.75
CA PHE A 22 5.50 -4.43 10.88
C PHE A 22 5.35 -4.97 9.46
N TYR A 23 5.18 -6.29 9.34
CA TYR A 23 5.01 -6.94 8.05
C TYR A 23 3.79 -6.39 7.31
N ARG A 24 2.65 -6.23 7.98
CA ARG A 24 1.44 -5.64 7.40
C ARG A 24 1.66 -4.20 6.93
N GLY A 25 2.35 -3.39 7.71
CA GLY A 25 2.74 -2.04 7.29
C GLY A 25 3.58 -2.04 6.01
N THR A 26 4.54 -2.98 5.87
CA THR A 26 5.33 -3.07 4.62
C THR A 26 4.52 -3.53 3.41
N GLN A 27 3.51 -4.39 3.61
CA GLN A 27 2.59 -4.80 2.53
C GLN A 27 1.74 -3.64 2.05
N GLU A 28 1.29 -2.79 2.97
CA GLU A 28 0.54 -1.58 2.64
C GLU A 28 1.34 -0.62 1.75
N TYR A 29 2.62 -0.42 2.06
CA TYR A 29 3.52 0.35 1.19
C TYR A 29 3.63 -0.27 -0.23
N ASP A 30 3.79 -1.60 -0.31
CA ASP A 30 3.92 -2.29 -1.59
C ASP A 30 2.64 -2.13 -2.44
N PHE A 31 1.46 -2.20 -1.81
CA PHE A 31 0.16 -1.96 -2.43
C PHE A 31 -0.01 -0.51 -2.93
N GLU A 32 0.35 0.49 -2.13
CA GLU A 32 0.25 1.89 -2.54
C GLU A 32 1.16 2.21 -3.73
N ILE A 33 2.40 1.69 -3.74
CA ILE A 33 3.30 1.88 -4.87
C ILE A 33 2.78 1.17 -6.14
N GLU A 34 2.18 -0.01 -6.01
CA GLU A 34 1.55 -0.68 -7.15
C GLU A 34 0.44 0.19 -7.74
N MET A 35 -0.41 0.76 -6.88
CA MET A 35 -1.47 1.67 -7.30
C MET A 35 -0.91 2.93 -7.99
N ASP A 36 0.12 3.55 -7.43
CA ASP A 36 0.78 4.71 -8.04
C ASP A 36 1.43 4.38 -9.40
N THR A 37 1.98 3.18 -9.53
CA THR A 37 2.57 2.70 -10.79
C THR A 37 1.48 2.52 -11.85
N ASN A 38 0.35 1.90 -11.48
CA ASN A 38 -0.79 1.75 -12.39
C ASN A 38 -1.36 3.12 -12.82
N VAL A 39 -1.46 4.07 -11.89
CA VAL A 39 -1.87 5.45 -12.20
C VAL A 39 -0.87 6.12 -13.13
N PHE A 40 0.44 5.92 -12.90
CA PHE A 40 1.48 6.43 -13.79
C PHE A 40 1.33 5.87 -15.20
N ASP A 41 1.13 4.56 -15.36
CA ASP A 41 0.99 3.91 -16.68
C ASP A 41 -0.21 4.48 -17.45
N THR A 42 -1.34 4.71 -16.79
CA THR A 42 -2.51 5.35 -17.42
C THR A 42 -2.24 6.80 -17.84
N LYS A 43 -1.50 7.56 -17.02
CA LYS A 43 -1.09 8.94 -17.36
C LYS A 43 -0.09 8.94 -18.53
N MET A 44 0.83 7.98 -18.56
CA MET A 44 1.81 7.83 -19.63
C MET A 44 1.13 7.48 -20.96
N ALA A 45 0.12 6.60 -20.94
CA ALA A 45 -0.67 6.27 -22.11
C ALA A 45 -1.41 7.51 -22.67
N ARG A 46 -1.97 8.36 -21.80
CA ARG A 46 -2.59 9.63 -22.20
C ARG A 46 -1.57 10.60 -22.78
N TYR A 47 -0.44 10.78 -22.11
CA TYR A 47 0.65 11.62 -22.59
C TYR A 47 1.12 11.21 -24.00
N ASN A 48 1.30 9.91 -24.25
CA ASN A 48 1.71 9.39 -25.57
C ASN A 48 0.68 9.71 -26.68
N LYS A 49 -0.60 9.74 -26.34
CA LYS A 49 -1.65 10.16 -27.28
C LYS A 49 -1.62 11.67 -27.51
N ASP A 50 -1.49 12.45 -26.45
CA ASP A 50 -1.51 13.92 -26.50
C ASP A 50 -0.28 14.47 -27.24
N ILE A 51 0.89 13.86 -27.06
CA ILE A 51 2.12 14.27 -27.79
C ILE A 51 2.00 13.99 -29.30
N GLU A 52 1.30 12.93 -29.70
CA GLU A 52 1.06 12.63 -31.12
C GLU A 52 0.14 13.69 -31.75
N ILE A 53 -0.92 14.07 -31.03
CA ILE A 53 -1.84 15.15 -31.44
C ILE A 53 -1.09 16.47 -31.53
N TYR A 54 -0.33 16.83 -30.49
CA TYR A 54 0.49 18.03 -30.45
C TYR A 54 1.45 18.11 -31.66
N ARG A 55 2.11 17.00 -32.01
CA ARG A 55 2.99 16.94 -33.19
C ARG A 55 2.25 17.21 -34.50
N LYS A 56 1.04 16.66 -34.67
CA LYS A 56 0.21 16.90 -35.86
C LYS A 56 -0.28 18.35 -35.93
N ASP A 57 -0.75 18.88 -34.80
CA ASP A 57 -1.29 20.23 -34.73
C ASP A 57 -0.20 21.30 -34.90
N LYS A 58 1.02 21.06 -34.40
CA LYS A 58 2.17 21.95 -34.62
C LYS A 58 2.56 22.07 -36.10
N ILE A 59 2.36 21.01 -36.89
CA ILE A 59 2.59 21.05 -38.34
C ILE A 59 1.47 21.83 -39.04
N LYS A 60 0.21 21.62 -38.60
CA LYS A 60 -0.99 22.21 -39.20
C LYS A 60 -1.17 23.70 -38.88
N TYR A 61 -0.87 24.10 -37.65
CA TYR A 61 -1.11 25.43 -37.11
C TYR A 61 0.21 26.07 -36.66
N LYS A 62 1.00 26.52 -37.63
CA LYS A 62 2.35 27.06 -37.38
C LYS A 62 2.35 28.39 -36.60
N ASP A 63 1.30 29.18 -36.75
CA ASP A 63 1.21 30.53 -36.19
C ASP A 63 0.53 30.58 -34.81
N ILE A 64 0.00 29.44 -34.33
CA ILE A 64 -0.68 29.33 -33.04
C ILE A 64 0.30 28.78 -32.01
N MET A 65 0.44 29.45 -30.86
CA MET A 65 1.18 28.89 -29.73
C MET A 65 0.42 27.71 -29.14
N LEU A 66 0.96 26.51 -29.33
CA LEU A 66 0.46 25.28 -28.73
C LEU A 66 1.32 24.91 -27.51
N TYR A 67 0.66 24.51 -26.42
CA TYR A 67 1.33 24.03 -25.20
C TYR A 67 1.73 22.57 -25.35
N GLU A 68 2.99 22.26 -25.01
CA GLU A 68 3.47 20.89 -25.00
C GLU A 68 2.88 20.15 -23.79
N PRO A 69 2.39 18.91 -23.96
CA PRO A 69 1.91 18.11 -22.84
C PRO A 69 3.04 17.83 -21.85
N THR A 70 2.73 17.81 -20.56
CA THR A 70 3.72 17.59 -19.49
C THR A 70 3.97 16.10 -19.29
N LEU A 71 5.25 15.70 -19.23
CA LEU A 71 5.64 14.32 -18.95
C LEU A 71 5.25 13.93 -17.49
N PRO A 72 4.55 12.80 -17.28
CA PRO A 72 4.24 12.34 -15.93
C PRO A 72 5.53 11.91 -15.20
N ILE A 73 5.58 12.16 -13.89
CA ILE A 73 6.71 11.78 -13.03
C ILE A 73 6.53 10.33 -12.60
N LYS A 74 7.56 9.50 -12.80
CA LYS A 74 7.55 8.09 -12.39
C LYS A 74 7.61 7.97 -10.87
N PRO A 75 6.74 7.15 -10.24
CA PRO A 75 6.83 6.90 -8.81
C PRO A 75 8.14 6.18 -8.47
N THR A 76 8.80 6.62 -7.40
CA THR A 76 10.07 6.07 -6.92
C THR A 76 9.88 5.28 -5.64
N LYS A 77 10.41 4.05 -5.61
CA LYS A 77 10.42 3.22 -4.38
C LYS A 77 11.56 3.67 -3.46
N PHE A 78 11.23 4.01 -2.22
CA PHE A 78 12.20 4.36 -1.19
C PHE A 78 12.19 3.34 -0.05
N TYR A 79 13.35 2.74 0.23
CA TYR A 79 13.49 1.80 1.34
C TYR A 79 13.16 2.42 2.71
N ILE A 80 13.53 3.69 2.91
CA ILE A 80 13.21 4.43 4.14
C ILE A 80 11.69 4.54 4.31
N THR A 81 10.97 4.88 3.25
CA THR A 81 9.50 4.97 3.30
C THR A 81 8.88 3.61 3.63
N ARG A 82 9.34 2.53 3.00
CA ARG A 82 8.89 1.16 3.33
C ARG A 82 9.10 0.82 4.80
N MET A 83 10.26 1.17 5.36
CA MET A 83 10.57 0.98 6.77
C MET A 83 9.64 1.80 7.67
N MET A 84 9.37 3.05 7.31
CA MET A 84 8.45 3.93 8.05
C MET A 84 7.02 3.37 8.07
N TYR A 85 6.56 2.82 6.95
CA TYR A 85 5.26 2.12 6.88
C TYR A 85 5.25 0.87 7.77
N GLY A 86 6.35 0.11 7.82
CA GLY A 86 6.50 -0.99 8.76
C GLY A 86 6.37 -0.53 10.22
N LEU A 87 7.12 0.50 10.62
CA LEU A 87 7.04 1.06 11.98
C LEU A 87 5.64 1.59 12.31
N TYR A 88 4.98 2.22 11.33
CA TYR A 88 3.61 2.68 11.43
C TYR A 88 2.65 1.50 11.68
N GLY A 89 2.76 0.43 10.90
CA GLY A 89 1.98 -0.81 11.12
C GLY A 89 2.24 -1.43 12.50
N THR A 90 3.49 -1.46 12.96
CA THR A 90 3.82 -1.92 14.32
C THR A 90 3.13 -1.09 15.39
N SER A 91 3.07 0.25 15.23
CA SER A 91 2.43 1.12 16.23
C SER A 91 0.95 0.79 16.43
N PHE A 92 0.22 0.46 15.35
CA PHE A 92 -1.17 0.02 15.42
C PHE A 92 -1.34 -1.31 16.15
N TYR A 93 -0.41 -2.25 16.00
CA TYR A 93 -0.48 -3.54 16.66
C TYR A 93 0.00 -3.46 18.12
N ALA A 94 0.89 -2.53 18.43
CA ALA A 94 1.41 -2.31 19.78
C ALA A 94 0.39 -1.64 20.71
N ILE A 95 -0.48 -0.77 20.17
CA ILE A 95 -1.50 -0.05 20.94
C ILE A 95 -2.66 -1.00 21.33
N PRO A 96 -2.98 -1.14 22.63
CA PRO A 96 -3.99 -2.09 23.09
C PRO A 96 -5.42 -1.71 22.65
N PHE A 97 -5.69 -0.44 22.36
CA PHE A 97 -7.00 0.03 21.89
C PHE A 97 -7.31 -0.39 20.44
N THR A 98 -6.30 -0.36 19.57
CA THR A 98 -6.42 -0.79 18.17
C THR A 98 -6.25 -2.29 18.01
N GLY A 99 -5.65 -2.97 19.01
CA GLY A 99 -5.43 -4.41 19.04
C GLY A 99 -6.65 -5.27 18.67
N PRO A 100 -7.85 -5.07 19.27
CA PRO A 100 -9.05 -5.83 18.93
C PRO A 100 -9.48 -5.68 17.47
N VAL A 101 -9.34 -4.47 16.90
CA VAL A 101 -9.69 -4.20 15.50
C VAL A 101 -8.68 -4.89 14.57
N CYS A 102 -7.39 -4.80 14.88
CA CYS A 102 -6.34 -5.51 14.15
C CYS A 102 -6.52 -7.04 14.24
N ALA A 103 -6.92 -7.58 15.40
CA ALA A 103 -7.21 -9.00 15.58
C ALA A 103 -8.41 -9.46 14.74
N ALA A 104 -9.50 -8.69 14.73
CA ALA A 104 -10.65 -8.98 13.87
C ALA A 104 -10.26 -8.99 12.38
N LYS A 105 -9.43 -8.03 11.94
CA LYS A 105 -8.89 -8.02 10.57
C LYS A 105 -8.03 -9.23 10.26
N GLU A 106 -7.15 -9.66 11.16
CA GLU A 106 -6.33 -10.86 10.92
C GLU A 106 -7.19 -12.14 10.85
N LEU A 107 -8.24 -12.26 11.67
CA LEU A 107 -9.19 -13.37 11.56
C LEU A 107 -9.89 -13.38 10.19
N TYR A 108 -10.31 -12.21 9.71
CA TYR A 108 -10.91 -12.07 8.38
C TYR A 108 -9.92 -12.44 7.26
N ARG A 109 -8.65 -12.03 7.36
CA ARG A 109 -7.59 -12.43 6.41
C ARG A 109 -7.39 -13.95 6.38
N ILE A 110 -7.39 -14.59 7.55
CA ILE A 110 -7.30 -16.05 7.66
C ILE A 110 -8.51 -16.70 6.98
N GLU A 111 -9.71 -16.18 7.22
CA GLU A 111 -10.94 -16.66 6.59
C GLU A 111 -10.89 -16.55 5.05
N ILE A 112 -10.50 -15.40 4.50
CA ILE A 112 -10.34 -15.23 3.04
C ILE A 112 -9.35 -16.24 2.48
N ASN A 113 -8.21 -16.41 3.15
CA ASN A 113 -7.17 -17.35 2.72
C ASN A 113 -7.67 -18.79 2.72
N LEU A 114 -8.47 -19.19 3.72
CA LEU A 114 -9.09 -20.52 3.79
C LEU A 114 -10.16 -20.73 2.71
N ARG A 115 -10.94 -19.70 2.40
CA ARG A 115 -11.99 -19.74 1.36
C ARG A 115 -11.44 -19.56 -0.06
N ASN A 116 -10.18 -19.18 -0.18
CA ASN A 116 -9.46 -18.90 -1.42
C ASN A 116 -10.18 -17.89 -2.35
N ILE A 117 -10.70 -16.80 -1.78
CA ILE A 117 -11.42 -15.76 -2.53
C ILE A 117 -10.42 -14.72 -3.03
N ASP A 118 -9.85 -14.95 -4.21
CA ASP A 118 -8.77 -14.11 -4.75
C ASP A 118 -9.16 -12.68 -5.10
N ASN A 119 -10.47 -12.44 -5.32
CA ASN A 119 -10.97 -11.08 -5.56
C ASN A 119 -10.92 -10.20 -4.30
N GLU A 120 -11.11 -10.78 -3.11
CA GLU A 120 -11.07 -10.03 -1.84
C GLU A 120 -9.65 -9.71 -1.42
N LYS A 121 -8.67 -10.56 -1.76
CA LYS A 121 -7.23 -10.33 -1.52
C LYS A 121 -6.69 -9.09 -2.23
N LYS A 122 -7.35 -8.65 -3.30
CA LYS A 122 -6.96 -7.44 -4.06
C LYS A 122 -7.58 -6.16 -3.50
N THR A 123 -8.46 -6.27 -2.51
CA THR A 123 -9.12 -5.11 -1.94
C THR A 123 -8.16 -4.31 -1.05
N ARG A 124 -8.43 -3.02 -0.93
CA ARG A 124 -7.73 -2.15 0.02
C ARG A 124 -7.91 -2.64 1.46
N PHE A 125 -9.05 -3.25 1.77
CA PHE A 125 -9.34 -3.77 3.09
C PHE A 125 -8.39 -4.88 3.54
N ASP A 126 -8.08 -5.79 2.63
CA ASP A 126 -7.17 -6.89 2.91
C ASP A 126 -5.71 -6.41 3.05
N ASN A 127 -5.29 -5.48 2.18
CA ASN A 127 -3.89 -5.07 2.05
C ASN A 127 -3.44 -3.93 2.98
N THR A 128 -4.37 -3.18 3.60
CA THR A 128 -4.02 -2.01 4.42
C THR A 128 -4.31 -2.21 5.91
N VAL A 129 -3.56 -1.50 6.76
CA VAL A 129 -3.72 -1.58 8.21
C VAL A 129 -4.98 -0.83 8.65
N TYR A 130 -5.27 0.35 8.09
CA TYR A 130 -6.27 1.28 8.62
C TYR A 130 -7.52 1.51 7.76
N SER A 131 -7.71 0.83 6.63
CA SER A 131 -8.96 1.01 5.87
C SER A 131 -10.16 0.55 6.71
N VAL A 132 -11.10 1.46 6.90
CA VAL A 132 -12.43 1.20 7.47
C VAL A 132 -13.35 0.82 6.31
N TRP A 133 -14.29 -0.08 6.57
CA TRP A 133 -15.37 -0.44 5.64
C TRP A 133 -16.21 0.77 5.24
#